data_AF-A0A1I2WGP5-F1
#
_entry.id   AF-A0A1I2WGP5-F1
#
_cell.length_a   1.000
_cell.length_b   1.000
_cell.length_c   1.000
_cell.angle_alpha   90.00
_cell.angle_beta   90.00
_cell.angle_gamma   90.00
#
_symmetry.space_group_name_H-M   'P 1'
#
loop_
_entity.id
_entity.type
_entity.pdbx_description
1 polymer ?
#
loop_
_entity_poly.entity_id
_entity_poly.type
_entity_poly.pdbx_seq_one_letter_code
_entity_poly.pdbx_strand_id
1 'polypeptide(L)'
;MTDPMTARIAQNPRFKELVHERTRFGWILTGAMLVVYFGFIGLIAFDKALLATKIGTPTTSLGLILGVAVIVFAFILTGIYVQRANGRFDDLTAELIRDLGR
;
A
#
# COMPACT_ATOMS: atom_id res chain seq x y z
N MET A 1 -12.05 24.80 15.79
CA MET A 1 -11.94 25.94 14.87
C MET A 1 -10.85 25.59 13.87
N THR A 2 -11.18 25.36 12.61
CA THR A 2 -10.19 25.09 11.56
C THR A 2 -9.45 26.38 11.26
N ASP A 3 -8.12 26.36 11.30
CA ASP A 3 -7.30 27.53 11.02
C ASP A 3 -7.64 28.06 9.59
N PRO A 4 -7.85 29.38 9.41
CA PRO A 4 -8.20 29.97 8.11
C PRO A 4 -7.18 29.68 7.01
N MET A 5 -5.91 29.41 7.34
CA MET A 5 -4.90 28.91 6.39
C MET A 5 -5.21 27.48 5.93
N THR A 6 -5.58 26.57 6.84
CA THR A 6 -5.93 25.18 6.49
C THR A 6 -7.17 25.14 5.59
N ALA A 7 -8.16 25.99 5.87
CA ALA A 7 -9.37 26.11 5.05
C ALA A 7 -9.07 26.59 3.63
N ARG A 8 -8.15 27.56 3.46
CA ARG A 8 -7.68 28.02 2.15
C ARG A 8 -6.93 26.93 1.37
N ILE A 9 -6.07 26.17 2.04
CA ILE A 9 -5.33 25.06 1.41
C ILE A 9 -6.29 23.95 0.95
N ALA A 10 -7.28 23.60 1.78
CA ALA A 10 -8.29 22.60 1.42
C ALA A 10 -9.18 23.01 0.23
N GLN A 11 -9.36 24.31 0.00
CA GLN A 11 -10.10 24.82 -1.15
C GLN A 11 -9.26 24.89 -2.43
N ASN A 12 -7.93 24.77 -2.36
CA ASN A 12 -7.04 24.82 -3.51
C ASN A 12 -7.29 23.62 -4.45
N PRO A 13 -7.58 23.85 -5.74
CA PRO A 13 -7.85 22.78 -6.71
C PRO A 13 -6.68 21.79 -6.86
N ARG A 14 -5.42 22.26 -6.80
CA ARG A 14 -4.24 21.37 -6.86
C ARG A 14 -4.16 20.44 -5.65
N PHE A 15 -4.56 20.92 -4.47
CA PHE A 15 -4.61 20.10 -3.26
C PHE A 15 -5.71 19.04 -3.35
N LYS A 16 -6.89 19.41 -3.85
CA LYS A 16 -7.99 18.46 -4.08
C LYS A 16 -7.62 17.36 -5.07
N GLU A 17 -6.96 17.71 -6.17
CA GLU A 17 -6.48 16.77 -7.17
C GLU A 17 -5.44 15.79 -6.57
N LEU A 18 -4.51 16.31 -5.76
CA LEU A 18 -3.54 15.50 -5.04
C LEU A 18 -4.18 14.52 -4.06
N VAL A 19 -5.15 14.98 -3.26
CA VAL A 19 -5.91 14.13 -2.34
C VAL A 19 -6.66 13.06 -3.12
N HIS A 20 -7.30 13.43 -4.24
CA HIS A 20 -8.04 12.49 -5.07
C HIS A 20 -7.13 11.39 -5.65
N GLU A 21 -5.98 11.74 -6.20
CA GLU A 21 -5.01 10.75 -6.71
C GLU A 21 -4.51 9.81 -5.60
N ARG A 22 -4.12 10.37 -4.45
CA ARG A 22 -3.65 9.57 -3.30
C ARG A 22 -4.73 8.63 -2.78
N THR A 23 -5.95 9.13 -2.63
CA THR A 23 -7.08 8.33 -2.14
C THR A 23 -7.42 7.23 -3.14
N ARG A 24 -7.51 7.52 -4.44
CA ARG A 24 -7.76 6.50 -5.47
C ARG A 24 -6.68 5.43 -5.47
N PHE A 25 -5.42 5.82 -5.36
CA PHE A 25 -4.31 4.87 -5.28
C PHE A 25 -4.38 4.00 -4.02
N GLY A 26 -4.66 4.60 -2.86
CA GLY A 26 -4.90 3.87 -1.61
C GLY A 26 -5.99 2.82 -1.76
N TRP A 27 -7.14 3.18 -2.36
CA TRP A 27 -8.24 2.25 -2.61
C TRP A 27 -7.86 1.07 -3.49
N ILE A 28 -7.04 1.28 -4.52
CA ILE A 28 -6.55 0.20 -5.39
C ILE A 28 -5.70 -0.79 -4.58
N LEU A 29 -4.78 -0.28 -3.74
CA LEU A 29 -3.92 -1.13 -2.92
C LEU A 29 -4.72 -1.86 -1.83
N THR A 30 -5.70 -1.18 -1.22
CA THR A 30 -6.65 -1.81 -0.29
C THR A 30 -7.41 -2.94 -0.98
N GLY A 31 -7.93 -2.72 -2.19
CA GLY A 31 -8.60 -3.75 -2.98
C GLY A 31 -7.69 -4.95 -3.26
N ALA A 32 -6.44 -4.71 -3.67
CA ALA A 32 -5.46 -5.76 -3.88
C ALA A 32 -5.17 -6.56 -2.60
N MET A 33 -5.02 -5.89 -1.46
CA MET A 33 -4.80 -6.53 -0.17
C MET A 33 -6.01 -7.38 0.26
N LEU A 34 -7.23 -6.87 0.06
CA LEU A 34 -8.46 -7.61 0.38
C LEU A 34 -8.59 -8.88 -0.46
N VAL A 35 -8.30 -8.81 -1.76
CA VAL A 35 -8.33 -9.99 -2.65
C VAL A 35 -7.36 -11.07 -2.14
N VAL A 36 -6.13 -10.69 -1.82
CA VAL A 36 -5.13 -11.66 -1.32
C VAL A 36 -5.52 -12.19 0.06
N TYR A 37 -5.99 -11.33 0.97
CA TYR A 37 -6.41 -11.71 2.32
C TYR A 37 -7.56 -12.71 2.31
N PHE A 38 -8.65 -12.38 1.62
CA PHE A 38 -9.81 -13.27 1.53
C PHE A 38 -9.51 -14.52 0.69
N GLY A 39 -8.68 -14.40 -0.35
CA GLY A 39 -8.22 -15.55 -1.12
C GLY A 39 -7.44 -16.55 -0.26
N PHE A 40 -6.49 -16.07 0.54
CA PHE A 40 -5.69 -16.90 1.43
C PHE A 40 -6.52 -17.52 2.55
N ILE A 41 -7.40 -16.74 3.20
CA ILE A 41 -8.32 -17.26 4.22
C ILE A 41 -9.29 -18.29 3.62
N GLY A 42 -9.81 -18.04 2.42
CA GLY A 42 -10.64 -18.99 1.69
C GLY A 42 -9.93 -20.31 1.48
N LEU A 43 -8.67 -20.28 1.03
CA LEU A 43 -7.84 -21.48 0.88
C LEU A 43 -7.70 -22.24 2.22
N ILE A 44 -7.45 -21.52 3.32
CA ILE A 44 -7.34 -22.10 4.67
C ILE A 44 -8.66 -22.74 5.12
N ALA A 45 -9.78 -22.10 4.81
CA ALA A 45 -11.09 -22.57 5.25
C ALA A 45 -11.55 -23.81 4.47
N PHE A 46 -11.38 -23.82 3.14
CA PHE A 46 -11.98 -24.80 2.25
C PHE A 46 -11.01 -25.88 1.75
N ASP A 47 -9.71 -25.61 1.68
CA ASP A 47 -8.73 -26.55 1.10
C ASP A 47 -7.46 -26.71 1.96
N LYS A 48 -7.67 -27.18 3.18
CA LYS A 48 -6.58 -27.49 4.12
C LYS A 48 -5.65 -28.58 3.60
N ALA A 49 -6.17 -29.51 2.80
CA ALA A 49 -5.38 -30.60 2.24
C ALA A 49 -4.32 -30.06 1.26
N LEU A 50 -4.72 -29.12 0.39
CA LEU A 50 -3.78 -28.46 -0.52
C LEU A 50 -2.69 -27.70 0.26
N LEU A 51 -3.05 -26.97 1.31
CA LEU A 51 -2.07 -26.26 2.15
C LEU A 51 -1.14 -27.20 2.93
N ALA A 52 -1.61 -28.40 3.29
CA ALA A 52 -0.82 -29.43 3.95
C ALA A 52 0.11 -30.20 2.99
N THR A 53 -0.02 -29.99 1.67
CA THR A 53 0.83 -30.61 0.65
C THR A 53 2.29 -30.28 0.94
N LYS A 54 3.10 -31.30 1.16
CA LYS A 54 4.53 -31.12 1.45
C LYS A 54 5.28 -30.83 0.16
N ILE A 55 6.16 -29.84 0.19
CA ILE A 55 7.02 -29.48 -0.95
C ILE A 55 8.47 -29.63 -0.51
N GLY A 56 9.15 -30.61 -1.08
CA GLY A 56 10.56 -30.89 -0.79
C GLY A 56 10.76 -31.54 0.58
N THR A 57 11.29 -30.80 1.54
CA THR A 57 11.63 -31.30 2.88
C THR A 57 10.38 -31.70 3.69
N PRO A 58 10.52 -32.61 4.68
CA PRO A 58 9.37 -33.17 5.42
C PRO A 58 8.50 -32.15 6.16
N THR A 59 9.01 -30.95 6.40
CA THR A 59 8.43 -29.88 7.22
C THR A 59 7.90 -28.69 6.41
N THR A 60 8.28 -28.54 5.15
CA THR A 60 7.83 -27.42 4.31
C THR A 60 6.52 -27.78 3.64
N SER A 61 5.44 -27.08 3.98
CA SER A 61 4.16 -27.22 3.31
C SER A 61 3.93 -26.10 2.31
N LEU A 62 3.09 -26.36 1.30
CA LEU A 62 2.66 -25.36 0.33
C LEU A 62 2.01 -24.16 1.03
N GLY A 63 1.27 -24.38 2.13
CA GLY A 63 0.68 -23.31 2.93
C GLY A 63 1.70 -22.39 3.59
N LEU A 64 2.85 -22.93 4.04
CA LEU A 64 3.93 -22.11 4.57
C LEU A 64 4.52 -21.19 3.49
N ILE A 65 4.79 -21.74 2.31
CA ILE A 65 5.32 -20.99 1.17
C ILE A 65 4.34 -19.89 0.75
N LEU A 66 3.05 -20.21 0.64
CA LEU A 66 2.00 -19.25 0.32
C LEU A 66 1.88 -18.16 1.39
N GLY A 67 1.93 -18.51 2.68
CA GLY A 67 1.90 -17.53 3.77
C GLY A 67 3.08 -16.54 3.70
N VAL A 68 4.29 -17.04 3.46
CA VAL A 68 5.48 -16.20 3.25
C VAL A 68 5.31 -15.31 2.02
N ALA A 69 4.78 -15.84 0.92
CA ALA A 69 4.51 -15.05 -0.28
C ALA A 69 3.53 -13.91 -0.02
N VAL A 70 2.48 -14.12 0.78
CA VAL A 70 1.52 -13.07 1.19
C VAL A 70 2.22 -11.98 2.01
N ILE A 71 3.11 -12.35 2.94
CA ILE A 71 3.88 -11.38 3.74
C ILE A 71 4.78 -10.53 2.84
N VAL A 72 5.54 -11.16 1.94
CA VAL A 72 6.41 -10.45 0.98
C VAL A 72 5.57 -9.52 0.10
N PHE A 73 4.42 -9.99 -0.39
CA PHE A 73 3.49 -9.18 -1.18
C PHE A 73 2.98 -7.95 -0.41
N ALA A 74 2.65 -8.10 0.87
CA ALA A 74 2.22 -6.98 1.72
C ALA A 74 3.33 -5.92 1.89
N PHE A 75 4.59 -6.35 2.04
CA PHE A 75 5.73 -5.43 2.08
C PHE A 75 5.92 -4.71 0.75
N ILE A 76 5.79 -5.41 -0.38
CA ILE A 76 5.87 -4.80 -1.72
C ILE A 76 4.76 -3.76 -1.91
N LEU A 77 3.51 -4.07 -1.59
CA LEU A 77 2.40 -3.12 -1.64
C LEU A 77 2.67 -1.88 -0.80
N THR A 78 3.17 -2.07 0.42
CA THR A 78 3.50 -0.98 1.33
C THR A 78 4.64 -0.12 0.76
N GLY A 79 5.69 -0.72 0.22
CA GLY A 79 6.80 -0.01 -0.41
C GLY A 79 6.35 0.81 -1.62
N ILE A 80 5.53 0.22 -2.49
CA ILE A 80 4.90 0.91 -3.64
C ILE A 80 4.06 2.09 -3.17
N TYR A 81 3.26 1.90 -2.11
CA TYR A 81 2.46 2.97 -1.51
C TYR A 81 3.33 4.12 -1.05
N VAL A 82 4.36 3.82 -0.24
CA VAL A 82 5.25 4.81 0.35
C VAL A 82 6.03 5.56 -0.72
N GLN A 83 6.58 4.86 -1.73
CA GLN A 83 7.31 5.49 -2.83
C GLN A 83 6.42 6.47 -3.61
N ARG A 84 5.20 6.04 -3.96
CA ARG A 84 4.24 6.88 -4.71
C ARG A 84 3.70 8.04 -3.88
N ALA A 85 3.48 7.82 -2.59
CA ALA A 85 3.04 8.85 -1.65
C ALA A 85 4.14 9.90 -1.42
N ASN A 86 5.38 9.46 -1.18
CA ASN A 86 6.48 10.34 -0.77
C ASN A 86 7.05 11.18 -1.91
N GLY A 87 6.93 10.76 -3.18
CA GLY A 87 7.50 11.50 -4.32
C GLY A 87 7.11 12.99 -4.40
N ARG A 88 5.93 13.39 -3.92
CA ARG A 88 5.47 14.80 -3.97
C ARG A 88 5.94 15.65 -2.77
N PHE A 89 6.23 15.02 -1.64
CA PHE A 89 6.83 15.74 -0.50
C PHE A 89 8.27 16.11 -0.82
N ASP A 90 9.01 15.20 -1.46
CA ASP A 90 10.35 15.49 -1.96
C ASP A 90 10.33 16.58 -3.05
N ASP A 91 9.33 16.59 -3.96
CA ASP A 91 9.16 17.67 -4.94
C ASP A 91 8.99 19.05 -4.26
N LEU A 92 8.09 19.14 -3.28
CA LEU A 92 7.81 20.39 -2.55
C LEU A 92 9.02 20.85 -1.72
N THR A 93 9.70 19.93 -1.05
CA THR A 93 10.93 20.23 -0.32
C THR A 93 12.06 20.66 -1.26
N ALA A 94 12.18 20.01 -2.43
CA ALA A 94 13.16 20.37 -3.45
C ALA A 94 12.88 21.72 -4.11
N GLU A 95 11.61 22.14 -4.21
CA GLU A 95 11.20 23.45 -4.69
C GLU A 95 11.51 24.53 -3.64
N LEU A 96 11.21 24.27 -2.35
CA LEU A 96 11.51 25.17 -1.24
C LEU A 96 13.01 25.43 -1.05
N ILE A 97 13.84 24.39 -1.14
CA ILE A 97 15.32 24.51 -1.06
C ILE A 97 15.87 25.31 -2.24
N ARG A 98 15.24 25.20 -3.42
CA ARG A 98 15.67 25.94 -4.63
C ARG A 98 15.35 27.43 -4.55
N ASP A 99 14.23 27.79 -3.93
CA ASP A 99 13.83 29.18 -3.72
C ASP A 99 14.58 29.85 -2.57
N LEU A 100 14.93 29.11 -1.51
CA LEU A 100 15.74 29.62 -0.39
C LEU A 100 17.25 29.67 -0.66
N GLY A 101 17.69 29.06 -1.77
CA GLY A 101 19.07 29.11 -2.26
C GLY A 101 19.38 30.31 -3.17
N ARG A 102 18.43 31.25 -3.32
CA ARG A 102 18.60 32.56 -3.99
C ARG A 102 18.47 33.68 -2.96
#